data_AF-A0A3D0F7X1-F1
#
_entry.id   AF-A0A3D0F7X1-F1
#
_cell.length_a   1.000
_cell.length_b   1.000
_cell.length_c   1.000
_cell.angle_alpha   90.00
_cell.angle_beta   90.00
_cell.angle_gamma   90.00
#
_symmetry.space_group_name_H-M   'P 1'
#
loop_
_entity.id
_entity.type
_entity.pdbx_description
1 polymer ?
#
loop_
_entity_poly.entity_id
_entity_poly.type
_entity_poly.pdbx_seq_one_letter_code
_entity_poly.pdbx_strand_id
1 'polypeptide(L)'
;MSEFINNSSKRRELLKHMILELHQGEAPSEVKIRLKELLKSIPYNEVVEVEQELISEGLPEVEVLKFCDIHSSVLEGTVISQQIEVPAAHPVDTIKKENIEIEKVTGKVKEIFESIPKLEAENESVEIAKIVLKLKGLFNSLWDIDKHYKRKEYLLFPFLEKANITGPPKVMWGKHDEIREQLKASIEALTPGSITGKEELMSVIVFLLGPTIDAIDSMIMKEEEILLPMCMEKFTEENWYQVYLETPVYGYCLYDTRDEWRPSESVLENITVDRSEYVKGAPIRLSSGSFDIKELEALFVSIPIDITYVDANDKVKFFSHSPSRVFERNRSIIGRDVRLCHPPGSVKIVEQILEDFKSGKENQANFWLSNFMDRFVHIGYTALRGKDNEYLGVIEITQDITELRKLEGDQRLLSYTGS
;
A
#
# COMPACT_ATOMS: atom_id res chain seq x y z
N MET A 1 20.04 -25.27 -28.54
CA MET A 1 19.18 -24.08 -28.31
C MET A 1 17.93 -24.37 -27.47
N SER A 2 17.45 -25.62 -27.35
CA SER A 2 16.33 -25.96 -26.45
C SER A 2 16.72 -26.19 -24.98
N GLU A 3 17.97 -26.57 -24.68
CA GLU A 3 18.44 -26.78 -23.29
C GLU A 3 18.63 -25.48 -22.49
N PHE A 4 18.80 -24.33 -23.16
CA PHE A 4 18.95 -23.03 -22.50
C PHE A 4 17.62 -22.44 -22.02
N ILE A 5 16.51 -22.81 -22.67
CA ILE A 5 15.17 -22.31 -22.36
C ILE A 5 14.62 -22.97 -21.08
N ASN A 6 15.16 -24.11 -20.64
CA ASN A 6 14.59 -24.90 -19.54
C ASN A 6 15.42 -24.91 -18.24
N ASN A 7 16.49 -24.11 -18.14
CA ASN A 7 17.35 -24.07 -16.96
C ASN A 7 17.26 -22.71 -16.24
N SER A 8 16.50 -22.68 -15.14
CA SER A 8 16.27 -21.50 -14.29
C SER A 8 17.58 -20.86 -13.81
N SER A 9 18.59 -21.65 -13.43
CA SER A 9 19.85 -21.09 -12.91
C SER A 9 20.60 -20.29 -13.99
N LYS A 10 20.64 -20.81 -15.23
CA LYS A 10 21.30 -20.13 -16.36
C LYS A 10 20.57 -18.86 -16.80
N ARG A 11 19.24 -18.85 -16.73
CA ARG A 11 18.43 -17.66 -17.04
C ARG A 11 18.71 -16.54 -16.04
N ARG A 12 18.76 -16.87 -14.74
CA ARG A 12 19.09 -15.93 -13.67
C ARG A 12 20.51 -15.37 -13.78
N GLU A 13 21.51 -16.22 -14.03
CA GLU A 13 22.91 -15.77 -14.25
C GLU A 13 23.02 -14.82 -15.45
N LEU A 14 22.35 -15.15 -16.56
CA LEU A 14 22.35 -14.32 -17.77
C LEU A 14 21.65 -12.97 -17.54
N LEU A 15 20.53 -12.97 -16.81
CA LEU A 15 19.80 -11.77 -16.43
C LEU A 15 20.66 -10.87 -15.54
N LYS A 16 21.31 -11.45 -14.52
CA LYS A 16 22.23 -10.78 -13.61
C LYS A 16 23.39 -10.11 -14.36
N HIS A 17 24.00 -10.83 -15.30
CA HIS A 17 25.08 -10.31 -16.14
C HIS A 17 24.63 -9.08 -16.94
N MET A 18 23.47 -9.15 -17.61
CA MET A 18 22.96 -8.02 -18.41
C MET A 18 22.60 -6.79 -17.57
N ILE A 19 22.10 -6.99 -16.34
CA ILE A 19 21.82 -5.87 -15.42
C ILE A 19 23.13 -5.17 -15.03
N LEU A 20 24.19 -5.93 -14.76
CA LEU A 20 25.51 -5.38 -14.44
C LEU A 20 26.14 -4.65 -15.63
N GLU A 21 26.03 -5.19 -16.85
CA GLU A 21 26.51 -4.53 -18.09
C GLU A 21 25.84 -3.16 -18.30
N LEU A 22 24.53 -3.08 -18.07
CA LEU A 22 23.78 -1.83 -18.14
C LEU A 22 24.20 -0.83 -17.06
N HIS A 23 24.46 -1.29 -15.84
CA HIS A 23 24.95 -0.43 -14.77
C HIS A 23 26.36 0.12 -15.06
N GLN A 24 27.21 -0.67 -15.71
CA GLN A 24 28.55 -0.28 -16.13
C GLN A 24 28.56 0.66 -17.35
N GLY A 25 27.40 0.87 -18.00
CA GLY A 25 27.25 1.77 -19.14
C GLY A 25 27.72 1.16 -20.47
N GLU A 26 27.86 -0.15 -20.55
CA GLU A 26 28.31 -0.86 -21.76
C GLU A 26 27.15 -0.97 -22.77
N ALA A 27 27.34 -0.42 -23.97
CA ALA A 27 26.40 -0.46 -25.11
C ALA A 27 24.89 -0.41 -24.73
N PRO A 28 24.41 0.65 -24.03
CA PRO A 28 23.13 0.64 -23.32
C PRO A 28 21.91 0.37 -24.20
N SER A 29 21.98 0.70 -25.49
CA SER A 29 20.92 0.46 -26.47
C SER A 29 20.81 -1.02 -26.87
N GLU A 30 21.93 -1.71 -27.07
CA GLU A 30 21.94 -3.13 -27.49
C GLU A 30 21.62 -4.06 -26.33
N VAL A 31 22.17 -3.77 -25.15
CA VAL A 31 21.88 -4.52 -23.92
C VAL A 31 20.41 -4.36 -23.55
N LYS A 32 19.83 -3.15 -23.67
CA LYS A 32 18.37 -2.95 -23.48
C LYS A 32 17.55 -3.85 -24.39
N ILE A 33 17.85 -3.91 -25.70
CA ILE A 33 17.10 -4.74 -26.64
C ILE A 33 17.19 -6.23 -26.28
N ARG A 34 18.38 -6.72 -25.95
CA ARG A 34 18.57 -8.11 -25.50
C ARG A 34 17.84 -8.42 -24.20
N LEU A 35 17.90 -7.49 -23.24
CA LEU A 35 17.21 -7.61 -21.98
C LEU A 35 15.69 -7.66 -22.18
N LYS A 36 15.15 -6.81 -23.09
CA LYS A 36 13.74 -6.86 -23.49
C LYS A 36 13.36 -8.26 -24.00
N GLU A 37 14.13 -8.83 -24.93
CA GLU A 37 13.83 -10.16 -25.48
C GLU A 37 13.97 -11.27 -24.43
N LEU A 38 14.94 -11.19 -23.52
CA LEU A 38 15.11 -12.19 -22.48
C LEU A 38 13.93 -12.17 -21.49
N LEU A 39 13.53 -10.99 -21.02
CA LEU A 39 12.45 -10.81 -20.05
C LEU A 39 11.09 -11.31 -20.55
N LYS A 40 10.87 -11.35 -21.87
CA LYS A 40 9.67 -11.98 -22.47
C LYS A 40 9.56 -13.48 -22.19
N SER A 41 10.67 -14.14 -21.89
CA SER A 41 10.76 -15.59 -21.74
C SER A 41 11.04 -16.06 -20.31
N ILE A 42 11.32 -15.12 -19.40
CA ILE A 42 11.68 -15.40 -18.02
C ILE A 42 10.45 -15.19 -17.13
N PRO A 43 10.08 -16.15 -16.27
CA PRO A 43 9.09 -15.95 -15.22
C PRO A 43 9.46 -14.76 -14.33
N TYR A 44 8.50 -13.88 -14.04
CA TYR A 44 8.80 -12.63 -13.33
C TYR A 44 9.39 -12.84 -11.92
N ASN A 45 9.04 -13.93 -11.24
CA ASN A 45 9.65 -14.29 -9.96
C ASN A 45 11.18 -14.48 -10.05
N GLU A 46 11.70 -15.05 -11.15
CA GLU A 46 13.15 -15.15 -11.39
C GLU A 46 13.81 -13.77 -11.55
N VAL A 47 13.09 -12.79 -12.09
CA VAL A 47 13.57 -11.40 -12.22
C VAL A 47 13.72 -10.77 -10.84
N VAL A 48 12.71 -10.91 -9.99
CA VAL A 48 12.75 -10.40 -8.60
C VAL A 48 13.86 -11.05 -7.79
N GLU A 49 14.05 -12.36 -7.93
CA GLU A 49 15.13 -13.07 -7.23
C GLU A 49 16.51 -12.53 -7.62
N VAL A 50 16.75 -12.30 -8.92
CA VAL A 50 18.01 -11.72 -9.40
C VAL A 50 18.21 -10.28 -8.90
N GLU A 51 17.15 -9.48 -8.87
CA GLU A 51 17.20 -8.12 -8.32
C GLU A 51 17.55 -8.12 -6.83
N GLN A 52 16.94 -9.02 -6.04
CA GLN A 52 17.27 -9.18 -4.62
C GLN A 52 18.71 -9.66 -4.40
N GLU A 53 19.17 -10.60 -5.23
CA GLU A 53 20.55 -11.08 -5.20
C GLU A 53 21.53 -9.94 -5.48
N LEU A 54 21.27 -9.11 -6.49
CA LEU A 54 22.10 -7.94 -6.82
C LEU A 54 22.14 -6.90 -5.70
N ILE A 55 21.01 -6.65 -5.02
CA ILE A 55 20.96 -5.77 -3.84
C ILE A 55 21.83 -6.35 -2.73
N SER A 56 21.72 -7.66 -2.46
CA SER A 56 22.52 -8.34 -1.43
C SER A 56 24.03 -8.32 -1.72
N GLU A 57 24.40 -8.26 -3.00
CA GLU A 57 25.79 -8.14 -3.47
C GLU A 57 26.33 -6.70 -3.49
N GLY A 58 25.52 -5.72 -3.09
CA GLY A 58 25.93 -4.34 -2.89
C GLY A 58 25.54 -3.36 -4.01
N LEU A 59 24.69 -3.78 -4.96
CA LEU A 59 24.10 -2.84 -5.93
C LEU A 59 23.09 -1.93 -5.20
N PRO A 60 23.19 -0.58 -5.32
CA PRO A 60 22.25 0.31 -4.64
C PRO A 60 20.80 0.05 -5.08
N GLU A 61 19.86 0.00 -4.12
CA GLU A 61 18.43 -0.18 -4.40
C GLU A 61 17.91 0.80 -5.45
N VAL A 62 18.38 2.06 -5.43
CA VAL A 62 17.98 3.10 -6.39
C VAL A 62 18.35 2.76 -7.83
N GLU A 63 19.46 2.05 -8.04
CA GLU A 63 19.87 1.60 -9.37
C GLU A 63 18.99 0.44 -9.82
N VAL A 64 18.70 -0.52 -8.93
CA VAL A 64 17.73 -1.61 -9.17
C VAL A 64 16.34 -1.08 -9.54
N LEU A 65 15.88 -0.03 -8.86
CA LEU A 65 14.61 0.63 -9.13
C LEU A 65 14.53 1.26 -10.54
N LYS A 66 15.64 1.79 -11.08
CA LYS A 66 15.68 2.29 -12.48
C LYS A 66 15.51 1.17 -13.51
N PHE A 67 15.81 -0.08 -13.16
CA PHE A 67 15.57 -1.23 -14.03
C PHE A 67 14.10 -1.65 -14.05
N CYS A 68 13.34 -1.40 -12.97
CA CYS A 68 11.91 -1.71 -12.90
C CYS A 68 11.10 -0.99 -14.00
N ASP A 69 11.49 0.24 -14.37
CA ASP A 69 10.86 0.99 -15.47
C ASP A 69 11.10 0.33 -16.84
N ILE A 70 12.30 -0.23 -17.06
CA ILE A 70 12.65 -0.93 -18.30
C ILE A 70 11.81 -2.20 -18.41
N HIS A 71 11.66 -2.96 -17.33
CA HIS A 71 10.95 -4.24 -17.36
C HIS A 71 9.43 -4.03 -17.50
N SER A 72 8.86 -2.99 -16.88
CA SER A 72 7.44 -2.63 -17.06
C SER A 72 7.10 -2.40 -18.55
N SER A 73 7.98 -1.72 -19.29
CA SER A 73 7.82 -1.48 -20.74
C SER A 73 8.02 -2.72 -21.63
N VAL A 74 8.47 -3.84 -21.05
CA VAL A 74 8.70 -5.12 -21.73
C VAL A 74 7.58 -6.11 -21.42
N LEU A 75 7.03 -6.03 -20.21
CA LEU A 75 5.94 -6.86 -19.74
C LEU A 75 4.59 -6.45 -20.34
N GLU A 76 4.49 -5.27 -20.94
CA GLU A 76 3.43 -4.86 -21.87
C GLU A 76 3.37 -5.82 -23.08
N GLY A 77 2.74 -6.98 -22.88
CA GLY A 77 2.35 -7.92 -23.93
C GLY A 77 3.10 -9.26 -24.01
N THR A 78 3.79 -9.74 -22.96
CA THR A 78 4.48 -11.06 -23.06
C THR A 78 4.53 -11.91 -21.79
N VAL A 79 3.72 -11.64 -20.77
CA VAL A 79 3.67 -12.52 -19.58
C VAL A 79 2.75 -13.71 -19.86
N ILE A 80 3.33 -14.92 -19.79
CA ILE A 80 2.58 -16.17 -19.78
C ILE A 80 2.30 -16.47 -18.30
N SER A 81 1.29 -15.85 -17.69
CA SER A 81 0.86 -16.28 -16.36
C SER A 81 0.14 -17.62 -16.48
N GLN A 82 0.50 -18.59 -15.62
CA GLN A 82 -0.30 -19.79 -15.46
C GLN A 82 -1.66 -19.35 -14.89
N GLN A 83 -2.75 -19.64 -15.59
CA GLN A 83 -4.10 -19.40 -15.07
C GLN A 83 -4.32 -20.30 -13.86
N ILE A 84 -4.07 -19.77 -12.67
CA ILE A 84 -4.45 -20.41 -11.41
C ILE A 84 -5.95 -20.25 -11.26
N GLU A 85 -6.66 -21.37 -11.10
CA GLU A 85 -8.10 -21.37 -10.85
C GLU A 85 -8.33 -20.89 -9.41
N VAL A 86 -9.02 -19.76 -9.27
CA VAL A 86 -9.23 -19.10 -7.96
C VAL A 86 -10.70 -19.27 -7.55
N PRO A 87 -10.99 -19.75 -6.33
CA PRO A 87 -12.36 -19.85 -5.83
C PRO A 87 -13.07 -18.50 -5.76
N ALA A 88 -14.39 -18.52 -5.92
CA ALA A 88 -15.21 -17.32 -5.72
C ALA A 88 -15.01 -16.73 -4.31
N ALA A 89 -15.00 -15.40 -4.22
CA ALA A 89 -14.78 -14.62 -3.00
C ALA A 89 -13.40 -14.78 -2.33
N HIS A 90 -12.51 -15.58 -2.91
CA HIS A 90 -11.10 -15.58 -2.50
C HIS A 90 -10.54 -14.14 -2.67
N PRO A 91 -9.61 -13.68 -1.83
CA PRO A 91 -9.06 -12.33 -1.96
C PRO A 91 -8.52 -12.00 -3.37
N VAL A 92 -7.88 -12.96 -4.02
CA VAL A 92 -7.41 -12.81 -5.42
C VAL A 92 -8.56 -12.67 -6.42
N ASP A 93 -9.66 -13.43 -6.26
CA ASP A 93 -10.85 -13.30 -7.10
C ASP A 93 -11.49 -11.92 -6.93
N THR A 94 -11.56 -11.44 -5.69
CA THR A 94 -12.05 -10.10 -5.38
C THR A 94 -11.22 -9.02 -6.08
N ILE A 95 -9.89 -9.06 -5.93
CA ILE A 95 -8.97 -8.08 -6.55
C ILE A 95 -9.13 -8.09 -8.09
N LYS A 96 -9.18 -9.28 -8.72
CA LYS A 96 -9.39 -9.38 -10.18
C LYS A 96 -10.72 -8.79 -10.63
N LYS A 97 -11.81 -9.02 -9.88
CA LYS A 97 -13.12 -8.47 -10.22
C LYS A 97 -13.17 -6.95 -10.05
N GLU A 98 -12.49 -6.41 -9.05
CA GLU A 98 -12.35 -4.96 -8.91
C GLU A 98 -11.53 -4.37 -10.06
N ASN A 99 -10.44 -5.03 -10.50
CA ASN A 99 -9.67 -4.63 -11.66
C ASN A 99 -10.54 -4.54 -12.92
N ILE A 100 -11.38 -5.55 -13.16
CA ILE A 100 -12.35 -5.51 -14.26
C ILE A 100 -13.32 -4.32 -14.14
N GLU A 101 -13.80 -3.98 -12.94
CA GLU A 101 -14.67 -2.80 -12.76
C GLU A 101 -13.90 -1.48 -12.96
N ILE A 102 -12.64 -1.40 -12.53
CA ILE A 102 -11.77 -0.25 -12.77
C ILE A 102 -11.55 -0.08 -14.28
N GLU A 103 -11.21 -1.15 -15.00
CA GLU A 103 -11.05 -1.15 -16.47
C GLU A 103 -12.31 -0.67 -17.21
N LYS A 104 -13.50 -1.06 -16.72
CA LYS A 104 -14.76 -0.55 -17.29
C LYS A 104 -14.91 0.95 -17.10
N VAL A 105 -14.43 1.51 -15.99
CA VAL A 105 -14.47 2.96 -15.76
C VAL A 105 -13.41 3.68 -16.58
N THR A 106 -12.17 3.17 -16.64
CA THR A 106 -11.11 3.76 -17.48
C THR A 106 -11.46 3.69 -18.97
N GLY A 107 -12.05 2.59 -19.43
CA GLY A 107 -12.59 2.43 -20.79
C GLY A 107 -13.64 3.49 -21.14
N LYS A 108 -14.61 3.76 -20.24
CA LYS A 108 -15.60 4.84 -20.44
C LYS A 108 -14.95 6.22 -20.53
N VAL A 109 -13.87 6.46 -19.79
CA VAL A 109 -13.11 7.71 -19.87
C VAL A 109 -12.42 7.84 -21.23
N LYS A 110 -11.77 6.77 -21.70
CA LYS A 110 -11.12 6.71 -23.02
C LYS A 110 -12.11 6.93 -24.17
N GLU A 111 -13.30 6.32 -24.11
CA GLU A 111 -14.38 6.56 -25.07
C GLU A 111 -14.78 8.05 -25.15
N ILE A 112 -14.82 8.74 -23.99
CA ILE A 112 -15.09 10.18 -23.96
C ILE A 112 -13.94 10.94 -24.61
N PHE A 113 -12.68 10.62 -24.31
CA PHE A 113 -11.52 11.26 -24.93
C PHE A 113 -11.55 11.16 -26.46
N GLU A 114 -11.91 10.01 -27.01
CA GLU A 114 -12.03 9.79 -28.45
C GLU A 114 -13.21 10.55 -29.11
N SER A 115 -14.23 10.91 -28.33
CA SER A 115 -15.39 11.67 -28.80
C SER A 115 -15.13 13.18 -28.92
N ILE A 116 -14.24 13.73 -28.09
CA ILE A 116 -14.00 15.19 -27.99
C ILE A 116 -13.49 15.81 -29.30
N PRO A 117 -12.54 15.21 -30.05
CA PRO A 117 -12.09 15.77 -31.32
C PRO A 117 -13.21 15.97 -32.34
N LYS A 118 -14.27 15.14 -32.27
CA LYS A 118 -15.40 15.09 -33.22
C LYS A 118 -16.49 16.13 -32.94
N LEU A 119 -16.41 16.88 -31.84
CA LEU A 119 -17.39 17.90 -31.49
C LEU A 119 -17.39 19.05 -32.50
N GLU A 120 -18.57 19.41 -32.99
CA GLU A 120 -18.81 20.52 -33.91
C GLU A 120 -18.91 21.86 -33.14
N ALA A 121 -18.66 22.99 -33.83
CA ALA A 121 -18.57 24.30 -33.19
C ALA A 121 -19.91 24.88 -32.68
N GLU A 122 -21.05 24.35 -33.15
CA GLU A 122 -22.37 24.80 -32.68
C GLU A 122 -22.66 24.21 -31.28
N ASN A 123 -22.73 25.06 -30.26
CA ASN A 123 -22.95 24.73 -28.84
C ASN A 123 -21.76 24.12 -28.08
N GLU A 124 -20.53 24.31 -28.58
CA GLU A 124 -19.29 23.80 -27.99
C GLU A 124 -19.19 24.00 -26.46
N SER A 125 -19.48 25.21 -25.96
CA SER A 125 -19.36 25.52 -24.53
C SER A 125 -20.30 24.70 -23.63
N VAL A 126 -21.53 24.44 -24.09
CA VAL A 126 -22.53 23.65 -23.34
C VAL A 126 -22.17 22.17 -23.37
N GLU A 127 -21.65 21.67 -24.50
CA GLU A 127 -21.21 20.28 -24.63
C GLU A 127 -19.96 20.00 -23.81
N ILE A 128 -18.97 20.91 -23.84
CA ILE A 128 -17.76 20.82 -23.01
C ILE A 128 -18.11 20.79 -21.53
N ALA A 129 -19.03 21.66 -21.07
CA ALA A 129 -19.46 21.65 -19.67
C ALA A 129 -20.09 20.30 -19.25
N LYS A 130 -20.89 19.68 -20.12
CA LYS A 130 -21.46 18.34 -19.88
C LYS A 130 -20.38 17.25 -19.84
N ILE A 131 -19.41 17.32 -20.73
CA ILE A 131 -18.29 16.37 -20.79
C ILE A 131 -17.43 16.48 -19.54
N VAL A 132 -17.07 17.69 -19.11
CA VAL A 132 -16.30 17.94 -17.88
C VAL A 132 -17.03 17.37 -16.67
N LEU A 133 -18.34 17.58 -16.56
CA LEU A 133 -19.14 17.03 -15.46
C LEU A 133 -19.19 15.49 -15.48
N LYS A 134 -19.31 14.89 -16.68
CA LYS A 134 -19.28 13.43 -16.85
C LYS A 134 -17.92 12.84 -16.48
N LEU A 135 -16.82 13.46 -16.94
CA LEU A 135 -15.46 13.09 -16.59
C LEU A 135 -15.24 13.21 -15.08
N LYS A 136 -15.68 14.31 -14.45
CA LYS A 136 -15.59 14.48 -13.00
C LYS A 136 -16.28 13.34 -12.25
N GLY A 137 -17.48 12.94 -12.70
CA GLY A 137 -18.20 11.80 -12.13
C GLY A 137 -17.42 10.48 -12.23
N LEU A 138 -16.78 10.21 -13.37
CA LEU A 138 -15.96 9.02 -13.57
C LEU A 138 -14.68 9.04 -12.72
N PHE A 139 -13.97 10.16 -12.67
CA PHE A 139 -12.77 10.31 -11.83
C PHE A 139 -13.09 10.23 -10.32
N ASN A 140 -14.23 10.78 -9.88
CA ASN A 140 -14.72 10.57 -8.52
C ASN A 140 -15.03 9.09 -8.24
N SER A 141 -15.54 8.36 -9.22
CA SER A 141 -15.77 6.92 -9.07
C SER A 141 -14.44 6.16 -9.00
N LEU A 142 -13.45 6.54 -9.82
CA LEU A 142 -12.09 5.97 -9.77
C LEU A 142 -11.37 6.23 -8.45
N TRP A 143 -11.72 7.28 -7.70
CA TRP A 143 -11.14 7.52 -6.37
C TRP A 143 -11.35 6.35 -5.40
N ASP A 144 -12.37 5.52 -5.63
CA ASP A 144 -12.63 4.31 -4.84
C ASP A 144 -11.46 3.31 -4.87
N ILE A 145 -10.56 3.43 -5.86
CA ILE A 145 -9.32 2.65 -5.99
C ILE A 145 -8.40 2.77 -4.76
N ASP A 146 -8.53 3.84 -3.95
CA ASP A 146 -7.77 3.98 -2.71
C ASP A 146 -8.00 2.80 -1.76
N LYS A 147 -9.23 2.27 -1.68
CA LYS A 147 -9.54 1.08 -0.88
C LYS A 147 -8.81 -0.15 -1.41
N HIS A 148 -8.77 -0.31 -2.73
CA HIS A 148 -8.09 -1.40 -3.40
C HIS A 148 -6.56 -1.35 -3.17
N TYR A 149 -5.96 -0.16 -3.29
CA TYR A 149 -4.55 0.04 -2.99
C TYR A 149 -4.21 -0.20 -1.52
N LYS A 150 -5.01 0.31 -0.59
CA LYS A 150 -4.84 0.06 0.84
C LYS A 150 -4.86 -1.43 1.16
N ARG A 151 -5.79 -2.21 0.59
CA ARG A 151 -5.79 -3.65 0.83
C ARG A 151 -4.52 -4.33 0.33
N LYS A 152 -3.96 -3.96 -0.81
CA LYS A 152 -2.67 -4.51 -1.24
C LYS A 152 -1.52 -4.08 -0.32
N GLU A 153 -1.47 -2.80 0.02
CA GLU A 153 -0.42 -2.19 0.86
C GLU A 153 -0.37 -2.75 2.27
N TYR A 154 -1.55 -2.98 2.87
CA TYR A 154 -1.66 -3.40 4.26
C TYR A 154 -1.98 -4.88 4.42
N LEU A 155 -2.59 -5.55 3.44
CA LEU A 155 -2.95 -6.97 3.57
C LEU A 155 -2.07 -7.92 2.76
N LEU A 156 -1.47 -7.50 1.63
CA LEU A 156 -0.64 -8.38 0.81
C LEU A 156 0.86 -8.14 1.04
N PHE A 157 1.31 -6.90 0.89
CA PHE A 157 2.73 -6.55 0.94
C PHE A 157 3.45 -7.04 2.19
N PRO A 158 2.86 -6.99 3.41
CA PRO A 158 3.53 -7.46 4.62
C PRO A 158 3.86 -8.96 4.60
N PHE A 159 3.05 -9.79 3.94
CA PHE A 159 3.36 -11.23 3.79
C PHE A 159 4.46 -11.47 2.76
N LEU A 160 4.49 -10.71 1.65
CA LEU A 160 5.59 -10.77 0.67
C LEU A 160 6.91 -10.35 1.31
N GLU A 161 6.90 -9.31 2.13
CA GLU A 161 8.10 -8.84 2.83
C GLU A 161 8.59 -9.85 3.87
N LYS A 162 7.69 -10.54 4.57
CA LYS A 162 8.04 -11.69 5.43
C LYS A 162 8.68 -12.83 4.66
N ALA A 163 8.35 -12.99 3.38
CA ALA A 163 8.99 -13.91 2.45
C ALA A 163 10.27 -13.34 1.79
N ASN A 164 10.82 -12.24 2.33
CA ASN A 164 12.00 -11.52 1.82
C ASN A 164 11.82 -10.90 0.42
N ILE A 165 10.59 -10.61 0.01
CA ILE A 165 10.29 -9.91 -1.24
C ILE A 165 9.88 -8.48 -0.91
N THR A 166 10.82 -7.53 -1.00
CA THR A 166 10.61 -6.14 -0.57
C THR A 166 10.59 -5.13 -1.72
N GLY A 167 11.26 -5.43 -2.84
CA GLY A 167 11.37 -4.53 -4.01
C GLY A 167 10.03 -4.22 -4.69
N PRO A 168 9.31 -5.22 -5.23
CA PRO A 168 8.05 -5.00 -5.93
C PRO A 168 6.98 -4.31 -5.06
N PRO A 169 6.74 -4.71 -3.80
CA PRO A 169 5.83 -3.98 -2.91
C PRO A 169 6.16 -2.49 -2.76
N LYS A 170 7.45 -2.15 -2.55
CA LYS A 170 7.92 -0.77 -2.38
C LYS A 170 7.69 0.07 -3.64
N VAL A 171 7.96 -0.49 -4.82
CA VAL A 171 7.73 0.17 -6.12
C VAL A 171 6.23 0.40 -6.35
N MET A 172 5.43 -0.64 -6.15
CA MET A 172 3.98 -0.56 -6.37
C MET A 172 3.33 0.47 -5.45
N TRP A 173 3.73 0.52 -4.17
CA TRP A 173 3.27 1.54 -3.25
C TRP A 173 3.60 2.96 -3.75
N GLY A 174 4.85 3.20 -4.15
CA GLY A 174 5.23 4.50 -4.72
C GLY A 174 4.36 4.89 -5.92
N LYS A 175 4.03 3.94 -6.80
CA LYS A 175 3.12 4.16 -7.92
C LYS A 175 1.66 4.38 -7.49
N HIS A 176 1.18 3.71 -6.44
CA HIS A 176 -0.13 4.01 -5.87
C HIS A 176 -0.21 5.46 -5.38
N ASP A 177 0.84 5.97 -4.73
CA ASP A 177 0.90 7.35 -4.26
C ASP A 177 0.90 8.35 -5.42
N GLU A 178 1.70 8.10 -6.47
CA GLU A 178 1.67 8.90 -7.70
C GLU A 178 0.26 8.94 -8.32
N ILE A 179 -0.42 7.79 -8.43
CA ILE A 179 -1.77 7.69 -8.98
C ILE A 179 -2.78 8.43 -8.09
N ARG A 180 -2.68 8.33 -6.75
CA ARG A 180 -3.53 9.08 -5.81
C ARG A 180 -3.38 10.58 -6.01
N GLU A 181 -2.15 11.07 -6.14
CA GLU A 181 -1.87 12.50 -6.38
C GLU A 181 -2.45 12.96 -7.72
N GLN A 182 -2.22 12.18 -8.78
CA GLN A 182 -2.76 12.44 -10.12
C GLN A 182 -4.29 12.43 -10.18
N LEU A 183 -4.95 11.49 -9.48
CA LEU A 183 -6.40 11.43 -9.38
C LEU A 183 -6.96 12.66 -8.66
N LYS A 184 -6.36 13.08 -7.54
CA LYS A 184 -6.77 14.31 -6.83
C LYS A 184 -6.65 15.54 -7.73
N ALA A 185 -5.50 15.70 -8.39
CA ALA A 185 -5.27 16.79 -9.34
C ALA A 185 -6.27 16.76 -10.50
N SER A 186 -6.57 15.57 -11.03
CA SER A 186 -7.55 15.37 -12.10
C SER A 186 -8.97 15.78 -11.68
N ILE A 187 -9.41 15.38 -10.48
CA ILE A 187 -10.72 15.74 -9.92
C ILE A 187 -10.82 17.26 -9.71
N GLU A 188 -9.74 17.89 -9.25
CA GLU A 188 -9.65 19.33 -9.05
C GLU A 188 -9.71 20.09 -10.38
N ALA A 189 -8.93 19.67 -11.38
CA ALA A 189 -8.92 20.26 -12.72
C ALA A 189 -10.28 20.17 -13.44
N LEU A 190 -11.06 19.13 -13.16
CA LEU A 190 -12.40 18.92 -13.71
C LEU A 190 -13.50 19.71 -12.99
N THR A 191 -13.16 20.70 -12.16
CA THR A 191 -14.14 21.53 -11.46
C THR A 191 -15.02 22.31 -12.45
N PRO A 192 -16.37 22.36 -12.26
CA PRO A 192 -17.26 23.06 -13.17
C PRO A 192 -16.86 24.53 -13.34
N GLY A 193 -16.67 24.96 -14.60
CA GLY A 193 -16.25 26.32 -14.95
C GLY A 193 -14.73 26.53 -15.00
N SER A 194 -13.91 25.56 -14.55
CA SER A 194 -12.44 25.63 -14.67
C SER A 194 -11.95 25.43 -16.10
N ILE A 195 -12.72 24.69 -16.92
CA ILE A 195 -12.40 24.42 -18.32
C ILE A 195 -13.51 25.02 -19.17
N THR A 196 -13.14 25.95 -20.07
CA THR A 196 -14.10 26.80 -20.80
C THR A 196 -14.13 26.53 -22.31
N GLY A 197 -13.17 25.78 -22.85
CA GLY A 197 -13.10 25.45 -24.27
C GLY A 197 -12.47 24.08 -24.56
N LYS A 198 -12.63 23.62 -25.81
CA LYS A 198 -12.12 22.33 -26.28
C LYS A 198 -10.59 22.23 -26.23
N GLU A 199 -9.87 23.28 -26.63
CA GLU A 199 -8.40 23.28 -26.63
C GLU A 199 -7.81 23.14 -25.22
N GLU A 200 -8.42 23.82 -24.25
CA GLU A 200 -8.07 23.72 -22.83
C GLU A 200 -8.35 22.30 -22.31
N LEU A 201 -9.53 21.75 -22.60
CA LEU A 201 -9.86 20.37 -22.22
C LEU A 201 -8.87 19.35 -22.82
N MET A 202 -8.55 19.49 -24.10
CA MET A 202 -7.58 18.62 -24.78
C MET A 202 -6.19 18.71 -24.15
N SER A 203 -5.77 19.91 -23.75
CA SER A 203 -4.49 20.09 -23.05
C SER A 203 -4.50 19.39 -21.68
N VAL A 204 -5.58 19.56 -20.90
CA VAL A 204 -5.76 18.88 -19.61
C VAL A 204 -5.78 17.36 -19.79
N ILE A 205 -6.39 16.85 -20.88
CA ILE A 205 -6.36 15.42 -21.20
C ILE A 205 -4.94 14.94 -21.47
N VAL A 206 -4.19 15.61 -22.35
CA VAL A 206 -2.85 15.16 -22.75
C VAL A 206 -1.85 15.20 -21.59
N PHE A 207 -1.92 16.23 -20.73
CA PHE A 207 -0.92 16.44 -19.69
C PHE A 207 -1.30 15.86 -18.33
N LEU A 208 -2.56 15.52 -18.08
CA LEU A 208 -3.02 15.07 -16.76
C LEU A 208 -3.97 13.87 -16.83
N LEU A 209 -5.14 14.01 -17.47
CA LEU A 209 -6.17 12.97 -17.36
C LEU A 209 -5.77 11.68 -18.09
N GLY A 210 -5.23 11.78 -19.30
CA GLY A 210 -4.70 10.66 -20.08
C GLY A 210 -3.60 9.90 -19.33
N PRO A 211 -2.51 10.58 -18.92
CA PRO A 211 -1.46 9.96 -18.11
C PRO A 211 -1.97 9.28 -16.83
N THR A 212 -2.98 9.87 -16.15
CA THR A 212 -3.58 9.27 -14.95
C THR A 212 -4.27 7.95 -15.28
N ILE A 213 -5.05 7.91 -16.36
CA ILE A 213 -5.76 6.71 -16.81
C ILE A 213 -4.76 5.63 -17.26
N ASP A 214 -3.73 6.00 -18.01
CA ASP A 214 -2.70 5.07 -18.45
C ASP A 214 -1.91 4.49 -17.27
N ALA A 215 -1.65 5.30 -16.23
CA ALA A 215 -1.01 4.83 -15.00
C ALA A 215 -1.88 3.80 -14.24
N ILE A 216 -3.20 4.02 -14.19
CA ILE A 216 -4.16 3.07 -13.58
C ILE A 216 -4.17 1.75 -14.37
N ASP A 217 -4.34 1.79 -15.68
CA ASP A 217 -4.37 0.57 -16.52
C ASP A 217 -3.03 -0.18 -16.44
N SER A 218 -1.92 0.56 -16.44
CA SER A 218 -0.58 -0.01 -16.26
C SER A 218 -0.40 -0.65 -14.88
N MET A 219 -1.11 -0.19 -13.85
CA MET A 219 -1.08 -0.79 -12.51
C MET A 219 -1.88 -2.10 -12.47
N ILE A 220 -3.07 -2.14 -13.09
CA ILE A 220 -3.89 -3.36 -13.21
C ILE A 220 -3.08 -4.50 -13.83
N MET A 221 -2.38 -4.23 -14.94
CA MET A 221 -1.50 -5.22 -15.57
C MET A 221 -0.44 -5.74 -14.60
N LYS A 222 0.25 -4.84 -13.88
CA LYS A 222 1.26 -5.26 -12.90
C LYS A 222 0.64 -6.06 -11.76
N GLU A 223 -0.58 -5.76 -11.34
CA GLU A 223 -1.23 -6.55 -10.30
C GLU A 223 -1.51 -7.98 -10.79
N GLU A 224 -2.12 -8.11 -11.97
CA GLU A 224 -2.55 -9.40 -12.50
C GLU A 224 -1.41 -10.29 -12.97
N GLU A 225 -0.38 -9.69 -13.58
CA GLU A 225 0.72 -10.44 -14.18
C GLU A 225 1.92 -10.60 -13.24
N ILE A 226 2.03 -9.78 -12.20
CA ILE A 226 3.19 -9.78 -11.28
C ILE A 226 2.77 -10.04 -9.85
N LEU A 227 1.96 -9.15 -9.25
CA LEU A 227 1.69 -9.19 -7.81
C LEU A 227 0.90 -10.44 -7.41
N LEU A 228 -0.21 -10.70 -8.09
CA LEU A 228 -1.13 -11.79 -7.75
C LEU A 228 -0.47 -13.18 -7.96
N PRO A 229 0.24 -13.46 -9.07
CA PRO A 229 0.97 -14.71 -9.21
C PRO A 229 2.01 -14.92 -8.11
N MET A 230 2.74 -13.85 -7.74
CA MET A 230 3.74 -13.89 -6.67
C MET A 230 3.10 -14.17 -5.31
N CYS A 231 1.97 -13.54 -4.99
CA CYS A 231 1.24 -13.82 -3.76
C CYS A 231 0.73 -15.27 -3.74
N MET A 232 0.19 -15.77 -4.86
CA MET A 232 -0.28 -17.15 -4.97
C MET A 232 0.83 -18.19 -4.79
N GLU A 233 2.07 -17.87 -5.19
CA GLU A 233 3.22 -18.74 -4.97
C GLU A 233 3.69 -18.75 -3.51
N LYS A 234 3.64 -17.61 -2.82
CA LYS A 234 4.27 -17.44 -1.50
C LYS A 234 3.33 -17.60 -0.31
N PHE A 235 2.03 -17.29 -0.47
CA PHE A 235 1.11 -17.23 0.66
C PHE A 235 0.55 -18.61 0.98
N THR A 236 0.44 -18.90 2.26
CA THR A 236 -0.31 -20.08 2.71
C THR A 236 -1.81 -19.76 2.74
N GLU A 237 -2.63 -20.81 2.87
CA GLU A 237 -4.07 -20.65 3.01
C GLU A 237 -4.45 -19.89 4.29
N GLU A 238 -3.68 -20.02 5.38
CA GLU A 238 -3.85 -19.22 6.59
C GLU A 238 -3.63 -17.72 6.31
N ASN A 239 -2.62 -17.37 5.51
CA ASN A 239 -2.38 -15.97 5.15
C ASN A 239 -3.56 -15.41 4.35
N TRP A 240 -4.05 -16.17 3.36
CA TRP A 240 -5.21 -15.76 2.59
C TRP A 240 -6.47 -15.60 3.43
N TYR A 241 -6.68 -16.45 4.43
CA TYR A 241 -7.81 -16.31 5.35
C TYR A 241 -7.69 -15.08 6.23
N GLN A 242 -6.50 -14.71 6.68
CA GLN A 242 -6.28 -13.43 7.37
C GLN A 242 -6.61 -12.24 6.46
N VAL A 243 -6.16 -12.26 5.20
CA VAL A 243 -6.49 -11.21 4.21
C VAL A 243 -8.01 -11.11 4.00
N TYR A 244 -8.68 -12.26 3.87
CA TYR A 244 -10.14 -12.30 3.70
C TYR A 244 -10.87 -11.68 4.91
N LEU A 245 -10.52 -12.06 6.14
CA LEU A 245 -11.15 -11.54 7.35
C LEU A 245 -10.92 -10.04 7.56
N GLU A 246 -9.76 -9.51 7.13
CA GLU A 246 -9.40 -8.10 7.29
C GLU A 246 -9.87 -7.21 6.13
N THR A 247 -10.28 -7.78 5.00
CA THR A 247 -10.74 -7.03 3.82
C THR A 247 -11.88 -6.05 4.12
N PRO A 248 -12.92 -6.39 4.90
CA PRO A 248 -14.01 -5.47 5.23
C PRO A 248 -13.58 -4.21 6.00
N VAL A 249 -12.43 -4.23 6.67
CA VAL A 249 -11.89 -3.05 7.40
C VAL A 249 -11.59 -1.90 6.43
N TYR A 250 -11.05 -2.23 5.25
CA TYR A 250 -10.69 -1.27 4.21
C TYR A 250 -11.83 -1.02 3.21
N GLY A 251 -12.82 -1.92 3.19
CA GLY A 251 -13.94 -1.90 2.25
C GLY A 251 -13.56 -2.47 0.88
N TYR A 252 -14.46 -2.32 -0.09
CA TYR A 252 -14.32 -2.79 -1.46
C TYR A 252 -14.32 -1.64 -2.47
N CYS A 253 -13.65 -1.83 -3.62
CA CYS A 253 -13.51 -0.83 -4.68
C CYS A 253 -14.39 -1.20 -5.87
N LEU A 254 -15.47 -0.46 -6.12
CA LEU A 254 -16.41 -0.63 -7.25
C LEU A 254 -17.12 -2.00 -7.36
N TYR A 255 -16.63 -3.05 -6.70
CA TYR A 255 -17.19 -4.39 -6.68
C TYR A 255 -17.23 -4.94 -5.25
N ASP A 256 -18.43 -5.23 -4.75
CA ASP A 256 -18.63 -5.85 -3.43
C ASP A 256 -19.11 -7.31 -3.60
N THR A 257 -18.34 -8.26 -3.08
CA THR A 257 -18.68 -9.69 -3.16
C THR A 257 -19.77 -10.05 -2.16
N ARG A 258 -20.81 -10.74 -2.64
CA ARG A 258 -21.86 -11.30 -1.76
C ARG A 258 -21.57 -12.72 -1.30
N ASP A 259 -20.56 -13.34 -1.90
CA ASP A 259 -20.18 -14.71 -1.61
C ASP A 259 -19.17 -14.72 -0.45
N GLU A 260 -19.23 -15.75 0.38
CA GLU A 260 -18.25 -16.00 1.44
C GLU A 260 -17.20 -17.01 0.95
N TRP A 261 -15.92 -16.69 1.15
CA TRP A 261 -14.86 -17.66 0.98
C TRP A 261 -14.51 -18.30 2.32
N ARG A 262 -14.28 -19.61 2.31
CA ARG A 262 -13.85 -20.38 3.48
C ARG A 262 -12.60 -21.20 3.13
N PRO A 263 -11.59 -21.18 4.00
CA PRO A 263 -10.40 -22.01 3.83
C PRO A 263 -10.73 -23.47 4.19
N SER A 264 -9.78 -24.37 3.97
CA SER A 264 -9.86 -25.77 4.37
C SER A 264 -10.10 -25.94 5.88
N GLU A 265 -10.76 -27.05 6.26
CA GLU A 265 -11.09 -27.37 7.66
C GLU A 265 -9.83 -27.41 8.55
N SER A 266 -8.69 -27.88 8.03
CA SER A 266 -7.41 -27.89 8.76
C SER A 266 -6.93 -26.50 9.15
N VAL A 267 -7.16 -25.49 8.31
CA VAL A 267 -6.79 -24.10 8.59
C VAL A 267 -7.69 -23.52 9.69
N LEU A 268 -8.99 -23.82 9.63
CA LEU A 268 -9.95 -23.39 10.65
C LEU A 268 -9.59 -23.94 12.03
N GLU A 269 -9.22 -25.22 12.11
CA GLU A 269 -8.77 -25.85 13.36
C GLU A 269 -7.46 -25.19 13.88
N ASN A 270 -6.44 -25.03 13.03
CA ASN A 270 -5.17 -24.42 13.42
C ASN A 270 -5.32 -22.98 13.94
N ILE A 271 -6.16 -22.16 13.30
CA ILE A 271 -6.39 -20.78 13.72
C ILE A 271 -7.18 -20.72 15.04
N THR A 272 -8.04 -21.69 15.34
CA THR A 272 -8.69 -21.77 16.65
C THR A 272 -7.72 -22.14 17.78
N VAL A 273 -6.62 -22.85 17.46
CA VAL A 273 -5.55 -23.21 18.40
C VAL A 273 -4.54 -22.05 18.56
N ASP A 274 -4.24 -21.32 17.49
CA ASP A 274 -3.29 -20.17 17.48
C ASP A 274 -3.94 -18.84 17.87
N ARG A 275 -5.27 -18.80 18.05
CA ARG A 275 -5.94 -17.79 18.87
C ARG A 275 -5.57 -18.00 20.34
N SER A 276 -4.29 -17.80 20.66
CA SER A 276 -3.72 -17.66 21.99
C SER A 276 -4.49 -18.46 23.03
N GLU A 277 -4.05 -19.69 23.31
CA GLU A 277 -4.21 -20.19 24.67
C GLU A 277 -3.58 -19.14 25.59
N TYR A 278 -4.42 -18.22 26.08
CA TYR A 278 -4.05 -17.29 27.14
C TYR A 278 -3.47 -18.18 28.22
N VAL A 279 -2.18 -18.01 28.52
CA VAL A 279 -1.57 -18.63 29.69
C VAL A 279 -2.41 -18.17 30.88
N LYS A 280 -3.35 -19.00 31.34
CA LYS A 280 -4.04 -18.82 32.61
C LYS A 280 -3.00 -19.05 33.70
N GLY A 281 -2.14 -18.06 33.93
CA GLY A 281 -1.00 -18.23 34.82
C GLY A 281 -0.24 -16.94 35.03
N ALA A 282 -0.61 -16.24 36.10
CA ALA A 282 0.01 -15.06 36.72
C ALA A 282 -0.31 -13.68 36.07
N PRO A 283 -0.69 -12.68 36.89
CA PRO A 283 -0.86 -11.30 36.43
C PRO A 283 0.49 -10.68 36.07
N ILE A 284 0.49 -9.77 35.10
CA ILE A 284 1.64 -8.92 34.75
C ILE A 284 1.85 -7.95 35.92
N ARG A 285 2.91 -8.19 36.71
CA ARG A 285 3.28 -7.32 37.84
C ARG A 285 4.21 -6.21 37.35
N LEU A 286 3.74 -4.98 37.52
CA LEU A 286 4.49 -3.75 37.31
C LEU A 286 4.93 -3.18 38.68
N SER A 287 5.82 -2.19 38.68
CA SER A 287 6.28 -1.55 39.93
C SER A 287 5.17 -0.81 40.69
N SER A 288 4.13 -0.36 39.99
CA SER A 288 3.00 0.42 40.51
C SER A 288 1.71 -0.39 40.71
N GLY A 289 1.68 -1.66 40.35
CA GLY A 289 0.46 -2.47 40.39
C GLY A 289 0.57 -3.72 39.50
N SER A 290 -0.57 -4.30 39.16
CA SER A 290 -0.61 -5.46 38.26
C SER A 290 -1.89 -5.47 37.45
N PHE A 291 -1.81 -6.04 36.25
CA PHE A 291 -2.95 -6.33 35.39
C PHE A 291 -2.98 -7.83 35.07
N ASP A 292 -4.16 -8.41 34.91
CA ASP A 292 -4.29 -9.60 34.08
C ASP A 292 -4.28 -9.22 32.58
N ILE A 293 -4.18 -10.22 31.71
CA ILE A 293 -4.08 -9.97 30.26
C ILE A 293 -5.36 -9.32 29.70
N LYS A 294 -6.53 -9.70 30.22
CA LYS A 294 -7.82 -9.15 29.76
C LYS A 294 -7.97 -7.68 30.16
N GLU A 295 -7.55 -7.34 31.38
CA GLU A 295 -7.54 -5.96 31.86
C GLU A 295 -6.57 -5.10 31.04
N LEU A 296 -5.40 -5.63 30.70
CA LEU A 296 -4.43 -4.91 29.88
C LEU A 296 -4.94 -4.68 28.45
N GLU A 297 -5.58 -5.68 27.85
CA GLU A 297 -6.21 -5.54 26.52
C GLU A 297 -7.35 -4.51 26.55
N ALA A 298 -8.23 -4.58 27.55
CA ALA A 298 -9.32 -3.62 27.73
C ALA A 298 -8.79 -2.18 27.96
N LEU A 299 -7.69 -2.02 28.69
CA LEU A 299 -7.04 -0.72 28.89
C LEU A 299 -6.65 -0.09 27.54
N PHE A 300 -5.92 -0.81 26.69
CA PHE A 300 -5.46 -0.28 25.40
C PHE A 300 -6.59 0.00 24.42
N VAL A 301 -7.73 -0.68 24.54
CA VAL A 301 -8.92 -0.40 23.74
C VAL A 301 -9.68 0.82 24.25
N SER A 302 -9.62 1.11 25.55
CA SER A 302 -10.47 2.12 26.21
C SER A 302 -9.84 3.50 26.33
N ILE A 303 -8.50 3.59 26.31
CA ILE A 303 -7.82 4.89 26.40
C ILE A 303 -8.10 5.75 25.15
N PRO A 304 -8.27 7.07 25.29
CA PRO A 304 -8.61 7.97 24.17
C PRO A 304 -7.37 8.35 23.35
N ILE A 305 -6.47 7.39 23.12
CA ILE A 305 -5.26 7.52 22.30
C ILE A 305 -4.99 6.20 21.59
N ASP A 306 -4.41 6.28 20.39
CA ASP A 306 -3.82 5.14 19.71
C ASP A 306 -2.34 5.03 20.09
N ILE A 307 -1.86 3.83 20.35
CA ILE A 307 -0.47 3.53 20.69
C ILE A 307 0.08 2.55 19.67
N THR A 308 1.23 2.84 19.07
CA THR A 308 2.06 1.86 18.34
C THR A 308 3.40 1.71 19.04
N TYR A 309 3.85 0.49 19.28
CA TYR A 309 5.17 0.18 19.82
C TYR A 309 6.05 -0.43 18.74
N VAL A 310 7.20 0.20 18.49
CA VAL A 310 8.29 -0.30 17.66
C VAL A 310 9.44 -0.67 18.58
N ASP A 311 10.00 -1.86 18.45
CA ASP A 311 11.05 -2.35 19.34
C ASP A 311 12.45 -1.79 19.01
N ALA A 312 13.46 -2.18 19.80
CA ALA A 312 14.85 -1.74 19.60
C ALA A 312 15.45 -2.13 18.23
N ASN A 313 14.87 -3.13 17.56
CA ASN A 313 15.26 -3.59 16.22
C ASN A 313 14.42 -2.94 15.11
N ASP A 314 13.71 -1.87 15.43
CA ASP A 314 12.86 -1.10 14.52
C ASP A 314 11.69 -1.91 13.93
N LYS A 315 11.26 -2.98 14.62
CA LYS A 315 10.10 -3.79 14.22
C LYS A 315 8.86 -3.42 15.00
N VAL A 316 7.71 -3.30 14.33
CA VAL A 316 6.43 -3.05 15.01
C VAL A 316 6.07 -4.27 15.87
N LYS A 317 5.94 -4.08 17.18
CA LYS A 317 5.62 -5.17 18.12
C LYS A 317 4.18 -5.16 18.62
N PHE A 318 3.57 -3.98 18.68
CA PHE A 318 2.22 -3.83 19.21
C PHE A 318 1.57 -2.59 18.63
N PHE A 319 0.25 -2.62 18.47
CA PHE A 319 -0.57 -1.43 18.33
C PHE A 319 -1.90 -1.62 19.06
N SER A 320 -2.48 -0.54 19.58
CA SER A 320 -3.79 -0.56 20.22
C SER A 320 -4.92 -0.58 19.19
N HIS A 321 -6.00 -1.30 19.49
CA HIS A 321 -7.16 -1.41 18.61
C HIS A 321 -8.34 -0.54 19.10
N SER A 322 -8.11 0.76 19.26
CA SER A 322 -9.17 1.67 19.71
C SER A 322 -10.28 1.79 18.64
N PRO A 323 -11.57 1.81 19.02
CA PRO A 323 -12.67 2.03 18.07
C PRO A 323 -12.63 3.41 17.39
N SER A 324 -12.00 4.40 18.03
CA SER A 324 -11.95 5.80 17.57
C SER A 324 -10.64 6.18 16.89
N ARG A 325 -9.88 5.19 16.40
CA ARG A 325 -8.54 5.38 15.86
C ARG A 325 -8.47 6.42 14.75
N VAL A 326 -7.35 7.13 14.66
CA VAL A 326 -7.12 8.11 13.59
C VAL A 326 -6.52 7.45 12.36
N PHE A 327 -5.55 6.56 12.55
CA PHE A 327 -4.89 5.83 11.48
C PHE A 327 -5.19 4.35 11.59
N GLU A 328 -5.53 3.73 10.46
CA GLU A 328 -5.75 2.29 10.41
C GLU A 328 -4.41 1.54 10.55
N ARG A 329 -4.45 0.45 11.30
CA ARG A 329 -3.34 -0.47 11.53
C ARG A 329 -3.91 -1.89 11.49
N ASN A 330 -3.24 -2.79 10.77
CA ASN A 330 -3.64 -4.19 10.68
C ASN A 330 -2.67 -5.09 11.42
N ARG A 331 -3.07 -6.34 11.69
CA ARG A 331 -2.22 -7.28 12.43
C ARG A 331 -1.01 -7.73 11.62
N SER A 332 -1.07 -7.65 10.29
CA SER A 332 0.06 -8.06 9.44
C SER A 332 1.31 -7.18 9.61
N ILE A 333 1.17 -5.92 10.07
CA ILE A 333 2.32 -5.05 10.35
C ILE A 333 3.16 -5.54 11.53
N ILE A 334 2.62 -6.41 12.39
CA ILE A 334 3.38 -6.96 13.52
C ILE A 334 4.58 -7.74 12.98
N GLY A 335 5.78 -7.36 13.45
CA GLY A 335 7.08 -7.86 13.00
C GLY A 335 7.66 -7.13 11.79
N ARG A 336 6.91 -6.24 11.14
CA ARG A 336 7.37 -5.47 9.97
C ARG A 336 8.34 -4.36 10.39
N ASP A 337 9.33 -4.08 9.54
CA ASP A 337 10.21 -2.92 9.74
C ASP A 337 9.41 -1.63 9.65
N VAL A 338 9.59 -0.72 10.62
CA VAL A 338 8.85 0.54 10.63
C VAL A 338 9.12 1.39 9.38
N ARG A 339 10.31 1.25 8.77
CA ARG A 339 10.66 1.94 7.52
C ARG A 339 9.79 1.49 6.34
N LEU A 340 9.35 0.23 6.35
CA LEU A 340 8.48 -0.33 5.31
C LEU A 340 7.00 0.00 5.56
N CYS A 341 6.64 0.41 6.77
CA CYS A 341 5.28 0.80 7.13
C CYS A 341 4.90 2.21 6.65
N HIS A 342 5.84 2.94 6.03
CA HIS A 342 5.66 4.33 5.62
C HIS A 342 5.93 4.50 4.13
N PRO A 343 5.27 5.46 3.46
CA PRO A 343 5.58 5.83 2.07
C PRO A 343 7.06 6.20 1.89
N PRO A 344 7.68 5.92 0.72
CA PRO A 344 9.11 6.17 0.48
C PRO A 344 9.57 7.60 0.80
N GLY A 345 8.72 8.60 0.54
CA GLY A 345 9.03 10.01 0.83
C GLY A 345 9.20 10.34 2.32
N SER A 346 8.63 9.54 3.22
CA SER A 346 8.68 9.77 4.68
C SER A 346 9.79 8.97 5.38
N VAL A 347 10.40 7.99 4.70
CA VAL A 347 11.38 7.06 5.30
C VAL A 347 12.58 7.80 5.89
N LYS A 348 13.07 8.86 5.23
CA LYS A 348 14.20 9.66 5.74
C LYS A 348 13.91 10.31 7.09
N ILE A 349 12.67 10.76 7.31
CA ILE A 349 12.26 11.36 8.58
C ILE A 349 12.18 10.28 9.66
N VAL A 350 11.62 9.11 9.32
CA VAL A 350 11.56 7.95 10.22
C VAL A 350 12.97 7.54 10.65
N GLU A 351 13.91 7.41 9.72
CA GLU A 351 15.31 7.06 10.00
C GLU A 351 15.97 8.08 10.93
N GLN A 352 15.80 9.38 10.66
CA GLN A 352 16.36 10.44 11.51
C GLN A 352 15.83 10.35 12.94
N ILE A 353 14.52 10.13 13.13
CA ILE A 353 13.92 9.97 14.46
C ILE A 353 14.50 8.75 15.17
N LEU A 354 14.61 7.61 14.48
CA LEU A 354 15.15 6.38 15.06
C LEU A 354 16.62 6.57 15.49
N GLU A 355 17.44 7.21 14.66
CA GLU A 355 18.85 7.49 14.98
C GLU A 355 19.00 8.45 16.16
N ASP A 356 18.23 9.55 16.17
CA ASP A 356 18.26 10.53 17.24
C ASP A 356 17.80 9.91 18.57
N PHE A 357 16.79 9.04 18.54
CA PHE A 357 16.30 8.33 19.72
C PHE A 357 17.27 7.25 20.18
N LYS A 358 17.86 6.46 19.27
CA LYS A 358 18.85 5.43 19.63
C LYS A 358 20.12 6.04 20.24
N SER A 359 20.61 7.13 19.67
CA SER A 359 21.80 7.84 20.17
C SER A 359 21.53 8.62 21.47
N GLY A 360 20.27 8.92 21.77
CA GLY A 360 19.88 9.75 22.91
C GLY A 360 20.05 11.25 22.67
N LYS A 361 20.27 11.66 21.41
CA LYS A 361 20.26 13.08 21.01
C LYS A 361 18.91 13.72 21.26
N GLU A 362 17.82 13.00 20.98
CA GLU A 362 16.45 13.39 21.30
C GLU A 362 15.70 12.23 21.94
N ASN A 363 14.60 12.52 22.64
CA ASN A 363 13.73 11.48 23.20
C ASN A 363 12.25 11.65 22.81
N GLN A 364 11.91 12.77 22.15
CA GLN A 364 10.55 13.05 21.73
C GLN A 364 10.52 13.77 20.39
N ALA A 365 9.50 13.49 19.59
CA ALA A 365 9.21 14.21 18.35
C ALA A 365 7.70 14.32 18.22
N ASN A 366 7.17 15.53 18.05
CA ASN A 366 5.73 15.78 17.99
C ASN A 366 5.34 16.43 16.67
N PHE A 367 4.24 15.97 16.12
CA PHE A 367 3.62 16.45 14.89
C PHE A 367 2.15 16.71 15.15
N TRP A 368 1.55 17.58 14.35
CA TRP A 368 0.11 17.79 14.36
C TRP A 368 -0.43 18.00 12.96
N LEU A 369 -1.62 17.45 12.71
CA LEU A 369 -2.39 17.67 11.49
C LEU A 369 -3.59 18.51 11.87
N SER A 370 -3.64 19.74 11.36
CA SER A 370 -4.67 20.69 11.74
C SER A 370 -6.03 20.45 11.11
N ASN A 371 -6.08 19.61 10.06
CA ASN A 371 -7.31 19.28 9.34
C ASN A 371 -7.21 17.92 8.67
N PHE A 372 -7.18 16.84 9.45
CA PHE A 372 -7.18 15.47 8.93
C PHE A 372 -8.59 14.87 9.10
N MET A 373 -9.34 14.74 8.00
CA MET A 373 -10.75 14.29 8.03
C MET A 373 -11.60 15.09 9.04
N ASP A 374 -11.49 16.43 9.01
CA ASP A 374 -12.16 17.36 9.94
C ASP A 374 -11.74 17.23 11.42
N ARG A 375 -10.63 16.52 11.70
CA ARG A 375 -10.05 16.34 13.04
C ARG A 375 -8.73 17.07 13.18
N PHE A 376 -8.45 17.56 14.38
CA PHE A 376 -7.13 18.03 14.79
C PHE A 376 -6.38 16.89 15.49
N VAL A 377 -5.39 16.33 14.80
CA VAL A 377 -4.67 15.13 15.24
C VAL A 377 -3.31 15.52 15.78
N HIS A 378 -2.98 15.07 16.99
CA HIS A 378 -1.64 15.11 17.56
C HIS A 378 -0.97 13.75 17.41
N ILE A 379 0.29 13.73 16.96
CA ILE A 379 1.10 12.51 16.80
C ILE A 379 2.41 12.75 17.55
N GLY A 380 2.67 11.96 18.59
CA GLY A 380 3.88 12.06 19.40
C GLY A 380 4.66 10.76 19.36
N TYR A 381 5.96 10.86 19.08
CA TYR A 381 6.90 9.75 19.17
C TYR A 381 7.76 9.95 20.42
N THR A 382 7.92 8.90 21.23
CA THR A 382 8.75 8.93 22.44
C THR A 382 9.69 7.74 22.46
N ALA A 383 10.97 7.98 22.73
CA ALA A 383 11.94 6.92 22.97
C ALA A 383 11.58 6.16 24.26
N LEU A 384 11.30 4.86 24.14
CA LEU A 384 11.03 4.00 25.28
C LEU A 384 12.37 3.55 25.87
N ARG A 385 12.58 3.83 27.16
CA ARG A 385 13.82 3.47 27.85
C ARG A 385 13.59 2.68 29.13
N GLY A 386 14.48 1.72 29.38
CA GLY A 386 14.51 0.88 30.57
C GLY A 386 15.17 1.53 31.78
N LYS A 387 15.36 0.75 32.85
CA LYS A 387 15.83 1.21 34.16
C LYS A 387 17.25 1.80 34.17
N ASP A 388 18.06 1.50 33.17
CA ASP A 388 19.44 1.99 33.02
C ASP A 388 19.62 2.86 31.76
N ASN A 389 18.56 3.56 31.35
CA ASN A 389 18.51 4.37 30.11
C ASN A 389 18.70 3.56 28.81
N GLU A 390 18.65 2.23 28.92
CA GLU A 390 18.66 1.29 27.79
C GLU A 390 17.51 1.61 26.83
N TYR A 391 17.81 1.73 25.54
CA TYR A 391 16.80 1.97 24.51
C TYR A 391 16.02 0.68 24.21
N LEU A 392 14.72 0.70 24.49
CA LEU A 392 13.80 -0.43 24.29
C LEU A 392 12.94 -0.29 23.02
N GLY A 393 13.00 0.87 22.36
CA GLY A 393 12.26 1.16 21.13
C GLY A 393 11.59 2.53 21.11
N VAL A 394 10.55 2.68 20.29
CA VAL A 394 9.75 3.91 20.15
C VAL A 394 8.29 3.60 20.44
N ILE A 395 7.64 4.50 21.17
CA ILE A 395 6.19 4.57 21.29
C ILE A 395 5.68 5.72 20.44
N GLU A 396 4.83 5.43 19.47
CA GLU A 396 3.98 6.39 18.76
C GLU A 396 2.66 6.51 19.52
N ILE A 397 2.22 7.73 19.79
CA ILE A 397 0.91 8.08 20.33
C ILE A 397 0.19 8.94 19.30
N THR A 398 -0.99 8.52 18.87
CA THR A 398 -1.88 9.37 18.06
C THR A 398 -3.13 9.70 18.85
N GLN A 399 -3.51 10.98 18.86
CA GLN A 399 -4.69 11.46 19.57
C GLN A 399 -5.45 12.48 18.73
N ASP A 400 -6.76 12.30 18.62
CA ASP A 400 -7.65 13.37 18.20
C ASP A 400 -7.93 14.31 19.38
N ILE A 401 -7.46 15.54 19.25
CA ILE A 401 -7.60 16.57 20.29
C ILE A 401 -8.63 17.64 19.92
N THR A 402 -9.48 17.38 18.92
CA THR A 402 -10.47 18.35 18.42
C THR A 402 -11.37 18.89 19.53
N GLU A 403 -11.96 18.02 20.33
CA GLU A 403 -12.81 18.42 21.45
C GLU A 403 -12.01 19.03 22.61
N LEU A 404 -10.79 18.53 22.86
CA LEU A 404 -9.91 19.09 23.90
C LEU A 404 -9.54 20.55 23.60
N ARG A 405 -9.38 20.92 22.33
CA ARG A 405 -9.10 22.31 21.93
C ARG A 405 -10.28 23.26 22.12
N LYS A 406 -11.50 22.75 22.28
CA LYS A 406 -12.72 23.55 22.52
C LYS A 406 -12.98 23.82 23.99
N LEU A 407 -12.23 23.19 24.90
CA LEU A 407 -12.42 23.36 26.34
C LEU A 407 -12.08 24.80 26.75
N GLU A 408 -13.00 25.44 27.46
CA GLU A 408 -12.85 26.77 28.03
C GLU A 408 -13.32 26.78 29.50
N GLY A 409 -12.75 27.65 30.32
CA GLY A 409 -13.08 27.73 31.74
C GLY A 409 -12.80 26.44 32.52
N ASP A 410 -13.59 26.18 33.56
CA ASP A 410 -13.43 25.02 34.44
C ASP A 410 -14.74 24.20 34.50
N GLN A 411 -14.66 22.88 34.31
CA GLN A 411 -15.73 21.94 34.66
C GLN A 411 -15.32 21.14 35.90
N ARG A 412 -15.75 21.59 37.09
CA ARG A 412 -15.40 20.97 38.38
C ARG A 412 -16.46 20.01 38.92
N LEU A 413 -17.63 19.96 38.27
CA LEU A 413 -18.77 19.13 38.65
C LEU A 413 -19.12 18.18 37.51
N LEU A 414 -19.68 17.02 37.87
CA LEU A 414 -20.10 15.99 36.94
C LEU A 414 -21.17 16.51 35.98
N SER A 415 -20.96 16.31 34.68
CA SER A 415 -21.95 16.50 33.63
C SER A 415 -21.79 15.36 32.63
N TYR A 416 -22.87 14.64 32.34
CA TYR A 416 -22.88 13.62 31.29
C TYR A 416 -23.34 14.28 30.00
N THR A 417 -22.56 14.18 28.93
CA THR A 417 -23.05 14.40 27.58
C THR A 417 -23.99 13.23 27.23
N GLY A 418 -25.25 13.53 26.93
CA GLY A 418 -26.29 12.53 26.68
C GLY A 418 -25.88 11.53 25.60
N SER A 419 -26.26 10.27 25.85
CA SER A 419 -26.08 9.05 25.02
C SER A 419 -26.52 9.19 23.57
#